data_AF-A0A3M0NDJ0-F1
#
_entry.id   AF-A0A3M0NDJ0-F1
#
_cell.length_a   1.000
_cell.length_b   1.000
_cell.length_c   1.000
_cell.angle_alpha   90.00
_cell.angle_beta   90.00
_cell.angle_gamma   90.00
#
_symmetry.space_group_name_H-M   'P 1'
#
loop_
_entity.id
_entity.type
_entity.pdbx_description
1 polymer ?
#
loop_
_entity_poly.entity_id
_entity_poly.type
_entity_poly.pdbx_seq_one_letter_code
_entity_poly.pdbx_strand_id
1 'polypeptide(L)'
;MNNKESATYIEGAYVEGSLKDFKQSYKDLLDQAVSSVKDDIAKDTTLNSTLRAKQSKAAEDAGENAKAAIDQKAVDTADKVIDAYNEGVKNIEAAHTSVNLADAKLNAKGKIDQQVRKTQNEIDSDSNLSDSRKTEQKANAAAAGEAAKNNIDLATTGDELEKALSDGENAVAAAHEKLELDDLKSDAKDAIDDKVAATKDKINKDTALTTTDKATQIANAEAAGAAAKDKITAATTGEEVAQALAAGKKDVENAYISGNISDAKLKANGDIDDAVAATKAKINADKHLPAAKKAAQIADAESRGAAAKSKITAATTGDEVAQALAAGKTDVENAYVDGTVDDAKQTAKDAIDTAVTDCKNLISSDSDLDSGSKATQTAAAVAAGTAAKNDIDSATSFEEVDKALEDGKAAIAAAYQSGNLDNAKATAKGDIDAEVARVQGLIDADP
;
A
#
# COMPACT_ATOMS: atom_id res chain seq x y z
N MET A 1 80.42 -15.69 30.29
CA MET A 1 81.03 -16.61 31.28
C MET A 1 81.14 -17.97 30.63
N ASN A 2 82.39 -18.49 30.56
CA ASN A 2 82.86 -19.87 30.32
C ASN A 2 82.14 -20.73 29.26
N ASN A 3 82.79 -21.30 28.24
CA ASN A 3 84.03 -22.05 28.31
C ASN A 3 84.71 -22.07 26.92
N LYS A 4 85.94 -21.55 26.84
CA LYS A 4 86.88 -21.82 25.73
C LYS A 4 87.50 -23.18 26.03
N GLU A 5 87.00 -24.25 25.43
CA GLU A 5 87.75 -25.51 25.42
C GLU A 5 88.69 -25.55 24.22
N SER A 6 89.95 -25.74 24.59
CA SER A 6 91.13 -25.65 23.76
C SER A 6 91.33 -27.01 23.11
N ALA A 7 91.54 -27.02 21.79
CA ALA A 7 91.92 -28.22 21.06
C ALA A 7 93.21 -28.78 21.65
N THR A 8 93.09 -29.92 22.34
CA THR A 8 94.20 -30.68 22.90
C THR A 8 95.08 -31.24 21.78
N TYR A 9 96.37 -30.95 21.90
CA TYR A 9 97.47 -31.51 21.13
C TYR A 9 97.49 -33.05 21.28
N ILE A 10 97.25 -33.80 20.20
CA ILE A 10 97.48 -35.25 20.17
C ILE A 10 98.85 -35.48 19.54
N GLU A 11 99.85 -35.74 20.37
CA GLU A 11 101.12 -36.31 19.93
C GLU A 11 101.34 -37.64 20.66
N GLY A 12 101.40 -38.73 19.88
CA GLY A 12 101.84 -40.04 20.38
C GLY A 12 100.90 -41.24 20.13
N ALA A 13 100.73 -41.64 18.87
CA ALA A 13 100.64 -43.04 18.42
C ALA A 13 100.61 -43.11 16.89
N TYR A 14 101.75 -43.39 16.26
CA TYR A 14 101.77 -43.84 14.86
C TYR A 14 101.19 -45.25 14.81
N VAL A 15 99.99 -45.39 14.23
CA VAL A 15 99.42 -46.68 13.82
C VAL A 15 99.51 -46.73 12.30
N GLU A 16 100.19 -47.74 11.78
CA GLU A 16 100.30 -48.01 10.35
C GLU A 16 98.90 -48.37 9.81
N GLY A 17 98.25 -47.40 9.14
CA GLY A 17 96.98 -47.54 8.43
C GLY A 17 97.13 -46.93 7.04
N SER A 18 96.50 -47.52 6.03
CA SER A 18 96.65 -47.04 4.66
C SER A 18 95.96 -45.67 4.49
N LEU A 19 96.42 -44.81 3.56
CA LEU A 19 95.73 -43.56 3.19
C LEU A 19 94.24 -43.79 2.88
N LYS A 20 93.89 -45.00 2.43
CA LYS A 20 92.52 -45.44 2.21
C LYS A 20 91.69 -45.48 3.51
N ASP A 21 92.26 -46.00 4.60
CA ASP A 21 91.60 -46.07 5.91
C ASP A 21 91.44 -44.66 6.52
N PHE A 22 92.43 -43.79 6.28
CA PHE A 22 92.35 -42.38 6.63
C PHE A 22 91.21 -41.68 5.88
N LYS A 23 91.14 -41.85 4.54
CA LYS A 23 90.02 -41.33 3.73
C LYS A 23 88.66 -41.83 4.21
N GLN A 24 88.55 -43.12 4.54
CA GLN A 24 87.29 -43.69 5.03
C GLN A 24 86.85 -43.05 6.35
N SER A 25 87.77 -42.87 7.30
CA SER A 25 87.47 -42.22 8.59
C SER A 25 86.91 -40.80 8.41
N TYR A 26 87.45 -40.04 7.46
CA TYR A 26 86.95 -38.68 7.16
C TYR A 26 85.61 -38.68 6.40
N LYS A 27 85.30 -39.71 5.60
CA LYS A 27 83.97 -39.86 5.01
C LYS A 27 82.91 -40.19 6.07
N ASP A 28 83.25 -41.04 7.04
CA ASP A 28 82.35 -41.35 8.16
C ASP A 28 82.09 -40.10 9.03
N LEU A 29 83.07 -39.21 9.15
CA LEU A 29 82.90 -37.89 9.79
C LEU A 29 82.00 -36.95 8.95
N LEU A 30 82.06 -37.00 7.61
CA LEU A 30 81.12 -36.26 6.75
C LEU A 30 79.68 -36.78 6.91
N ASP A 31 79.50 -38.11 7.04
CA ASP A 31 78.18 -38.70 7.32
C ASP A 31 77.60 -38.22 8.66
N GLN A 32 78.45 -38.07 9.68
CA GLN A 32 78.07 -37.48 10.95
C GLN A 32 77.71 -35.99 10.80
N ALA A 33 78.48 -35.22 10.02
CA ALA A 33 78.20 -33.81 9.75
C ALA A 33 76.85 -33.63 9.02
N VAL A 34 76.58 -34.43 7.99
CA VAL A 34 75.28 -34.44 7.28
C VAL A 34 74.14 -34.76 8.25
N SER A 35 74.31 -35.78 9.09
CA SER A 35 73.30 -36.18 10.07
C SER A 35 73.01 -35.06 11.08
N SER A 36 74.06 -34.41 11.61
CA SER A 36 73.93 -33.27 12.53
C SER A 36 73.18 -32.10 11.88
N VAL A 37 73.55 -31.72 10.65
CA VAL A 37 72.91 -30.60 9.95
C VAL A 37 71.46 -30.92 9.61
N LYS A 38 71.14 -32.16 9.23
CA LYS A 38 69.73 -32.58 9.02
C LYS A 38 68.91 -32.52 10.31
N ASP A 39 69.50 -32.87 11.44
CA ASP A 39 68.84 -32.73 12.75
C ASP A 39 68.61 -31.26 13.12
N ASP A 40 69.56 -30.38 12.82
CA ASP A 40 69.42 -28.93 13.02
C ASP A 40 68.33 -28.33 12.12
N ILE A 41 68.28 -28.72 10.84
CA ILE A 41 67.21 -28.35 9.91
C ILE A 41 65.85 -28.86 10.40
N ALA A 42 65.78 -30.09 10.93
CA ALA A 42 64.54 -30.68 11.43
C ALA A 42 64.01 -29.94 12.67
N LYS A 43 64.90 -29.41 13.50
CA LYS A 43 64.57 -28.63 14.71
C LYS A 43 64.35 -27.15 14.43
N ASP A 44 64.76 -26.64 13.27
CA ASP A 44 64.55 -25.25 12.88
C ASP A 44 63.06 -24.99 12.61
N THR A 45 62.40 -24.42 13.61
CA THR A 45 60.98 -24.08 13.58
C THR A 45 60.66 -22.92 12.65
N THR A 46 61.65 -22.15 12.20
CA THR A 46 61.44 -21.02 11.29
C THR A 46 61.20 -21.48 9.85
N LEU A 47 61.65 -22.68 9.51
CA LEU A 47 61.40 -23.32 8.24
C LEU A 47 60.02 -23.96 8.22
N ASN A 48 59.34 -23.93 7.08
CA ASN A 48 58.22 -24.83 6.83
C ASN A 48 58.73 -26.19 6.32
N SER A 49 57.85 -27.17 6.29
CA SER A 49 58.10 -28.54 5.84
C SER A 49 58.73 -28.62 4.44
N THR A 50 58.30 -27.76 3.52
CA THR A 50 58.87 -27.67 2.16
C THR A 50 60.33 -27.22 2.17
N LEU A 51 60.65 -26.17 2.93
CA LEU A 51 62.02 -25.68 3.05
C LEU A 51 62.91 -26.67 3.80
N ARG A 52 62.42 -27.31 4.87
CA ARG A 52 63.15 -28.36 5.58
C ARG A 52 63.52 -29.52 4.66
N ALA A 53 62.58 -29.99 3.84
CA ALA A 53 62.84 -31.05 2.87
C ALA A 53 63.91 -30.63 1.83
N LYS A 54 63.81 -29.42 1.30
CA LYS A 54 64.77 -28.88 0.32
C LYS A 54 66.18 -28.74 0.91
N GLN A 55 66.30 -28.18 2.11
CA GLN A 55 67.60 -28.00 2.77
C GLN A 55 68.21 -29.32 3.22
N SER A 56 67.39 -30.27 3.70
CA SER A 56 67.87 -31.62 4.04
C SER A 56 68.46 -32.32 2.82
N LYS A 57 67.82 -32.19 1.65
CA LYS A 57 68.34 -32.75 0.41
C LYS A 57 69.65 -32.07 -0.02
N ALA A 58 69.75 -30.75 0.13
CA ALA A 58 70.97 -30.02 -0.16
C ALA A 58 72.15 -30.44 0.74
N ALA A 59 71.90 -30.71 2.03
CA ALA A 59 72.90 -31.25 2.95
C ALA A 59 73.38 -32.66 2.54
N GLU A 60 72.47 -33.54 2.13
CA GLU A 60 72.81 -34.87 1.59
C GLU A 60 73.69 -34.76 0.33
N ASP A 61 73.28 -33.91 -0.62
CA ASP A 61 74.02 -33.73 -1.87
C ASP A 61 75.41 -33.12 -1.63
N ALA A 62 75.52 -32.17 -0.69
CA ALA A 62 76.81 -31.60 -0.29
C ALA A 62 77.73 -32.65 0.35
N GLY A 63 77.18 -33.54 1.19
CA GLY A 63 77.93 -34.64 1.79
C GLY A 63 78.45 -35.65 0.78
N GLU A 64 77.61 -36.08 -0.17
CA GLU A 64 78.02 -36.98 -1.24
C GLU A 64 79.09 -36.35 -2.14
N ASN A 65 78.95 -35.07 -2.47
CA ASN A 65 79.97 -34.33 -3.22
C ASN A 65 81.30 -34.23 -2.46
N ALA A 66 81.26 -34.03 -1.14
CA ALA A 66 82.46 -33.99 -0.30
C ALA A 66 83.17 -35.34 -0.22
N LYS A 67 82.42 -36.45 -0.09
CA LYS A 67 83.00 -37.82 -0.14
C LYS A 67 83.65 -38.09 -1.49
N ALA A 68 83.00 -37.70 -2.59
CA ALA A 68 83.55 -37.81 -3.93
C ALA A 68 84.82 -36.96 -4.10
N ALA A 69 84.90 -35.78 -3.48
CA ALA A 69 86.09 -34.94 -3.48
C ALA A 69 87.27 -35.62 -2.76
N ILE A 70 87.04 -36.26 -1.61
CA ILE A 70 88.06 -37.04 -0.88
C ILE A 70 88.57 -38.22 -1.74
N ASP A 71 87.72 -38.83 -2.55
CA ASP A 71 88.09 -39.94 -3.43
C ASP A 71 88.94 -39.55 -4.64
N GLN A 72 89.06 -38.26 -4.94
CA GLN A 72 89.84 -37.81 -6.08
C GLN A 72 91.30 -38.25 -5.95
N LYS A 73 91.88 -38.67 -7.09
CA LYS A 73 93.28 -39.13 -7.17
C LYS A 73 94.29 -38.08 -6.70
N ALA A 74 93.99 -36.80 -6.89
CA ALA A 74 94.86 -35.68 -6.50
C ALA A 74 94.95 -35.47 -4.97
N VAL A 75 94.02 -36.05 -4.21
CA VAL A 75 93.99 -36.05 -2.74
C VAL A 75 94.82 -37.23 -2.23
N ASP A 76 96.14 -37.09 -2.27
CA ASP A 76 97.13 -38.15 -2.03
C ASP A 76 97.94 -38.00 -0.74
N THR A 77 97.66 -36.95 0.05
CA THR A 77 98.27 -36.70 1.36
C THR A 77 97.19 -36.50 2.42
N ALA A 78 97.55 -36.71 3.69
CA ALA A 78 96.65 -36.48 4.82
C ALA A 78 96.13 -35.04 4.87
N ASP A 79 97.00 -34.05 4.64
CA ASP A 79 96.63 -32.63 4.61
C ASP A 79 95.55 -32.34 3.57
N LYS A 80 95.68 -32.90 2.36
CA LYS A 80 94.67 -32.72 1.30
C LYS A 80 93.34 -33.39 1.65
N VAL A 81 93.35 -34.52 2.36
CA VAL A 81 92.12 -35.16 2.86
C VAL A 81 91.45 -34.26 3.89
N ILE A 82 92.23 -33.66 4.80
CA ILE A 82 91.75 -32.70 5.80
C ILE A 82 91.17 -31.45 5.14
N ASP A 83 91.83 -30.89 4.12
CA ASP A 83 91.32 -29.73 3.38
C ASP A 83 90.00 -30.03 2.65
N ALA A 84 89.94 -31.16 1.94
CA ALA A 84 88.72 -31.60 1.25
C ALA A 84 87.57 -31.88 2.24
N TYR A 85 87.89 -32.46 3.40
CA TYR A 85 86.94 -32.63 4.50
C TYR A 85 86.42 -31.30 5.04
N ASN A 86 87.32 -30.35 5.38
CA ASN A 86 86.94 -29.06 5.93
C ASN A 86 86.06 -28.25 4.97
N GLU A 87 86.39 -28.25 3.67
CA GLU A 87 85.55 -27.62 2.65
C GLU A 87 84.22 -28.37 2.48
N GLY A 88 84.22 -29.70 2.58
CA GLY A 88 83.01 -30.51 2.59
C GLY A 88 82.06 -30.17 3.75
N VAL A 89 82.58 -30.14 4.98
CA VAL A 89 81.82 -29.75 6.19
C VAL A 89 81.22 -28.36 6.02
N LYS A 90 82.01 -27.39 5.58
CA LYS A 90 81.52 -26.03 5.31
C LYS A 90 80.37 -26.00 4.30
N ASN A 91 80.44 -26.82 3.24
CA ASN A 91 79.37 -26.90 2.24
C ASN A 91 78.11 -27.61 2.78
N ILE A 92 78.27 -28.61 3.65
CA ILE A 92 77.16 -29.27 4.34
C ILE A 92 76.47 -28.28 5.28
N GLU A 93 77.22 -27.55 6.10
CA GLU A 93 76.70 -26.53 7.02
C GLU A 93 75.96 -25.41 6.28
N ALA A 94 76.48 -24.99 5.12
CA ALA A 94 75.86 -23.96 4.28
C ALA A 94 74.49 -24.36 3.70
N ALA A 95 74.12 -25.65 3.74
CA ALA A 95 72.81 -26.10 3.30
C ALA A 95 71.68 -25.66 4.25
N HIS A 96 71.99 -25.41 5.53
CA HIS A 96 71.03 -24.92 6.52
C HIS A 96 70.99 -23.39 6.51
N THR A 97 69.83 -22.83 6.17
CA THR A 97 69.60 -21.38 6.20
C THR A 97 68.25 -21.09 6.85
N SER A 98 68.27 -20.52 8.06
CA SER A 98 67.05 -20.15 8.78
C SER A 98 66.30 -19.01 8.12
N VAL A 99 65.00 -18.91 8.41
CA VAL A 99 64.14 -17.82 7.95
C VAL A 99 63.94 -16.82 9.09
N ASN A 100 63.99 -15.53 8.78
CA ASN A 100 63.54 -14.52 9.74
C ASN A 100 62.00 -14.56 9.83
N LEU A 101 61.48 -15.17 10.89
CA LEU A 101 60.04 -15.34 11.08
C LEU A 101 59.29 -14.00 11.19
N ALA A 102 59.93 -12.94 11.69
CA ALA A 102 59.30 -11.62 11.76
C ALA A 102 59.06 -11.02 10.36
N ASP A 103 60.06 -11.12 9.48
CA ASP A 103 59.94 -10.66 8.09
C ASP A 103 58.92 -11.50 7.32
N ALA A 104 58.90 -12.82 7.56
CA ALA A 104 57.93 -13.73 6.95
C ALA A 104 56.49 -13.39 7.38
N LYS A 105 56.27 -13.10 8.67
CA LYS A 105 54.96 -12.61 9.18
C LYS A 105 54.56 -11.29 8.54
N LEU A 106 55.47 -10.33 8.43
CA LEU A 106 55.20 -9.05 7.78
C LEU A 106 54.78 -9.24 6.31
N ASN A 107 55.48 -10.11 5.58
CA ASN A 107 55.13 -10.45 4.20
C ASN A 107 53.75 -11.10 4.11
N ALA A 108 53.44 -12.07 4.99
CA ALA A 108 52.15 -12.74 5.04
C ALA A 108 50.99 -11.76 5.31
N LYS A 109 51.14 -10.82 6.26
CA LYS A 109 50.15 -9.76 6.48
C LYS A 109 49.95 -8.89 5.24
N GLY A 110 51.04 -8.55 4.55
CA GLY A 110 50.97 -7.80 3.29
C GLY A 110 50.24 -8.54 2.17
N LYS A 111 50.27 -9.89 2.15
CA LYS A 111 49.46 -10.72 1.24
C LYS A 111 47.99 -10.72 1.63
N ILE A 112 47.67 -10.83 2.93
CA ILE A 112 46.29 -10.67 3.43
C ILE A 112 45.73 -9.30 3.05
N ASP A 113 46.49 -8.22 3.23
CA ASP A 113 46.06 -6.87 2.81
C ASP A 113 45.77 -6.78 1.31
N GLN A 114 46.57 -7.46 0.47
CA GLN A 114 46.31 -7.55 -0.96
C GLN A 114 45.03 -8.35 -1.25
N GLN A 115 44.81 -9.46 -0.57
CA GLN A 115 43.63 -10.30 -0.75
C GLN A 115 42.35 -9.58 -0.30
N VAL A 116 42.40 -8.80 0.79
CA VAL A 116 41.28 -7.96 1.24
C VAL A 116 40.94 -6.92 0.17
N ARG A 117 41.93 -6.16 -0.33
CA ARG A 117 41.70 -5.18 -1.41
C ARG A 117 41.14 -5.82 -2.67
N LYS A 118 41.68 -6.97 -3.08
CA LYS A 118 41.19 -7.72 -4.24
C LYS A 118 39.72 -8.10 -4.07
N THR A 119 39.37 -8.69 -2.93
CA THR A 119 38.00 -9.13 -2.62
C THR A 119 37.04 -7.93 -2.56
N GLN A 120 37.44 -6.83 -1.93
CA GLN A 120 36.61 -5.61 -1.88
C GLN A 120 36.36 -5.02 -3.28
N ASN A 121 37.36 -5.04 -4.17
CA ASN A 121 37.19 -4.61 -5.56
C ASN A 121 36.27 -5.55 -6.35
N GLU A 122 36.37 -6.86 -6.11
CA GLU A 122 35.47 -7.87 -6.70
C GLU A 122 34.02 -7.64 -6.25
N ILE A 123 33.79 -7.35 -4.97
CA ILE A 123 32.47 -6.98 -4.41
C ILE A 123 31.95 -5.67 -5.01
N ASP A 124 32.79 -4.64 -5.11
CA ASP A 124 32.38 -3.35 -5.69
C ASP A 124 31.96 -3.48 -7.16
N SER A 125 32.65 -4.35 -7.89
CA SER A 125 32.39 -4.63 -9.31
C SER A 125 31.22 -5.60 -9.54
N ASP A 126 30.72 -6.26 -8.50
CA ASP A 126 29.61 -7.20 -8.62
C ASP A 126 28.30 -6.43 -8.87
N SER A 127 27.76 -6.52 -10.09
CA SER A 127 26.51 -5.86 -10.47
C SER A 127 25.27 -6.52 -9.87
N ASN A 128 25.38 -7.74 -9.35
CA ASN A 128 24.26 -8.49 -8.82
C ASN A 128 24.02 -8.17 -7.33
N LEU A 129 24.97 -7.50 -6.67
CA LEU A 129 24.80 -7.02 -5.31
C LEU A 129 24.17 -5.62 -5.27
N SER A 130 23.24 -5.42 -4.35
CA SER A 130 22.76 -4.09 -3.96
C SER A 130 23.82 -3.36 -3.15
N ASP A 131 23.71 -2.04 -3.05
CA ASP A 131 24.69 -1.22 -2.33
C ASP A 131 24.80 -1.59 -0.84
N SER A 132 23.66 -1.96 -0.24
CA SER A 132 23.62 -2.46 1.14
C SER A 132 24.40 -3.76 1.31
N ARG A 133 24.26 -4.71 0.37
CA ARG A 133 24.99 -5.99 0.42
C ARG A 133 26.48 -5.81 0.16
N LYS A 134 26.85 -4.93 -0.78
CA LYS A 134 28.26 -4.58 -0.99
C LYS A 134 28.90 -4.02 0.27
N THR A 135 28.19 -3.15 0.98
CA THR A 135 28.67 -2.56 2.24
C THR A 135 28.92 -3.62 3.30
N GLU A 136 27.97 -4.54 3.47
CA GLU A 136 28.07 -5.65 4.43
C GLU A 136 29.22 -6.61 4.10
N GLN A 137 29.31 -7.08 2.85
CA GLN A 137 30.38 -8.01 2.44
C GLN A 137 31.77 -7.40 2.52
N LYS A 138 31.94 -6.10 2.19
CA LYS A 138 33.24 -5.42 2.36
C LYS A 138 33.66 -5.31 3.83
N ALA A 139 32.71 -5.12 4.75
CA ALA A 139 32.98 -5.14 6.18
C ALA A 139 33.39 -6.54 6.65
N ASN A 140 32.73 -7.59 6.15
CA ASN A 140 33.09 -8.98 6.44
C ASN A 140 34.50 -9.33 5.91
N ALA A 141 34.85 -8.90 4.70
CA ALA A 141 36.19 -9.10 4.13
C ALA A 141 37.27 -8.41 4.98
N ALA A 142 37.01 -7.19 5.45
CA ALA A 142 37.92 -6.47 6.34
C ALA A 142 38.08 -7.19 7.69
N ALA A 143 36.98 -7.64 8.29
CA ALA A 143 37.01 -8.38 9.55
C ALA A 143 37.76 -9.72 9.43
N ALA A 144 37.53 -10.47 8.35
CA ALA A 144 38.26 -11.71 8.05
C ALA A 144 39.77 -11.44 7.87
N GLY A 145 40.14 -10.33 7.23
CA GLY A 145 41.53 -9.91 7.07
C GLY A 145 42.22 -9.61 8.40
N GLU A 146 41.55 -8.89 9.30
CA GLU A 146 42.08 -8.62 10.65
C GLU A 146 42.21 -9.92 11.47
N ALA A 147 41.23 -10.82 11.40
CA ALA A 147 41.31 -12.13 12.04
C ALA A 147 42.50 -12.95 11.50
N ALA A 148 42.74 -12.95 10.19
CA ALA A 148 43.88 -13.61 9.57
C ALA A 148 45.22 -13.04 10.04
N LYS A 149 45.35 -11.70 10.13
CA LYS A 149 46.56 -11.04 10.65
C LYS A 149 46.85 -11.43 12.10
N ASN A 150 45.81 -11.55 12.93
CA ASN A 150 45.95 -12.02 14.31
C ASN A 150 46.44 -13.48 14.37
N ASN A 151 45.92 -14.36 13.51
CA ASN A 151 46.40 -15.75 13.42
C ASN A 151 47.86 -15.83 12.94
N ILE A 152 48.25 -14.96 11.99
CA ILE A 152 49.65 -14.82 11.55
C ILE A 152 50.56 -14.36 12.70
N ASP A 153 50.11 -13.45 13.56
CA ASP A 153 50.87 -13.03 14.74
C ASP A 153 51.08 -14.17 15.73
N LEU A 154 50.09 -15.05 15.89
CA LEU A 154 50.15 -16.20 16.79
C LEU A 154 50.99 -17.36 16.27
N ALA A 155 51.29 -17.43 14.97
CA ALA A 155 52.12 -18.50 14.40
C ALA A 155 53.54 -18.49 15.01
N THR A 156 53.99 -19.63 15.53
CA THR A 156 55.32 -19.78 16.14
C THR A 156 56.29 -20.56 15.25
N THR A 157 55.77 -21.22 14.21
CA THR A 157 56.55 -22.01 13.26
C THR A 157 56.27 -21.60 11.81
N GLY A 158 57.15 -21.97 10.89
CA GLY A 158 56.97 -21.75 9.45
C GLY A 158 55.72 -22.45 8.89
N ASP A 159 55.39 -23.65 9.38
CA ASP A 159 54.20 -24.39 8.97
C ASP A 159 52.90 -23.73 9.48
N GLU A 160 52.89 -23.28 10.73
CA GLU A 160 51.75 -22.53 11.30
C GLU A 160 51.52 -21.21 10.55
N LEU A 161 52.61 -20.51 10.17
CA LEU A 161 52.54 -19.28 9.41
C LEU A 161 51.94 -19.52 8.01
N GLU A 162 52.41 -20.55 7.30
CA GLU A 162 51.89 -20.92 5.99
C GLU A 162 50.41 -21.29 6.05
N LYS A 163 50.01 -22.07 7.07
CA LYS A 163 48.61 -22.41 7.30
C LYS A 163 47.75 -21.19 7.62
N ALA A 164 48.21 -20.31 8.53
CA ALA A 164 47.47 -19.10 8.90
C ALA A 164 47.28 -18.15 7.70
N LEU A 165 48.30 -18.03 6.85
CA LEU A 165 48.19 -17.28 5.59
C LEU A 165 47.14 -17.91 4.66
N SER A 166 47.24 -19.21 4.40
CA SER A 166 46.32 -19.89 3.47
C SER A 166 44.87 -19.86 3.95
N ASP A 167 44.63 -20.17 5.23
CA ASP A 167 43.30 -20.11 5.84
C ASP A 167 42.75 -18.68 5.79
N GLY A 168 43.61 -17.68 6.05
CA GLY A 168 43.25 -16.27 6.02
C GLY A 168 42.86 -15.78 4.62
N GLU A 169 43.64 -16.13 3.59
CA GLU A 169 43.34 -15.80 2.19
C GLU A 169 42.00 -16.40 1.76
N ASN A 170 41.73 -17.66 2.14
CA ASN A 170 40.47 -18.34 1.87
C ASN A 170 39.28 -17.68 2.59
N ALA A 171 39.44 -17.35 3.88
CA ALA A 171 38.39 -16.70 4.67
C ALA A 171 38.03 -15.30 4.13
N VAL A 172 39.04 -14.52 3.72
CA VAL A 172 38.82 -13.22 3.09
C VAL A 172 38.10 -13.39 1.74
N ALA A 173 38.55 -14.31 0.89
CA ALA A 173 37.90 -14.57 -0.40
C ALA A 173 36.44 -15.02 -0.26
N ALA A 174 36.14 -15.82 0.78
CA ALA A 174 34.79 -16.32 1.04
C ALA A 174 33.80 -15.23 1.49
N ALA A 175 34.28 -14.03 1.87
CA ALA A 175 33.39 -12.92 2.21
C ALA A 175 32.64 -12.34 0.99
N HIS A 176 33.10 -12.62 -0.24
CA HIS A 176 32.36 -12.29 -1.46
C HIS A 176 31.34 -13.38 -1.77
N GLU A 177 30.12 -13.21 -1.26
CA GLU A 177 28.99 -14.08 -1.58
C GLU A 177 28.35 -13.62 -2.89
N LYS A 178 28.61 -14.39 -3.95
CA LYS A 178 28.03 -14.14 -5.27
C LYS A 178 26.57 -14.56 -5.30
N LEU A 179 25.74 -13.73 -5.91
CA LEU A 179 24.34 -14.00 -6.15
C LEU A 179 24.06 -13.93 -7.64
N GLU A 180 23.20 -14.81 -8.13
CA GLU A 180 22.73 -14.74 -9.50
C GLU A 180 21.59 -13.74 -9.61
N LEU A 181 21.66 -12.87 -10.62
CA LEU A 181 20.66 -11.82 -10.80
C LEU A 181 19.24 -12.40 -11.03
N ASP A 182 19.15 -13.56 -11.68
CA ASP A 182 17.87 -14.20 -11.97
C ASP A 182 17.19 -14.73 -10.70
N ASP A 183 17.98 -15.25 -9.73
CA ASP A 183 17.45 -15.66 -8.43
C ASP A 183 16.90 -14.45 -7.67
N LEU A 184 17.63 -13.33 -7.66
CA LEU A 184 17.16 -12.07 -7.05
C LEU A 184 15.86 -11.57 -7.70
N LYS A 185 15.77 -11.67 -9.02
CA LYS A 185 14.55 -11.32 -9.75
C LYS A 185 13.40 -12.26 -9.42
N SER A 186 13.66 -13.55 -9.20
CA SER A 186 12.63 -14.53 -8.80
C SER A 186 12.11 -14.21 -7.41
N ASP A 187 13.00 -14.11 -6.42
CA ASP A 187 12.66 -13.79 -5.03
C ASP A 187 11.88 -12.47 -4.91
N ALA A 188 12.29 -11.45 -5.68
CA ALA A 188 11.61 -10.17 -5.72
C ALA A 188 10.19 -10.27 -6.31
N LYS A 189 9.97 -11.09 -7.34
CA LYS A 189 8.63 -11.31 -7.92
C LYS A 189 7.72 -12.06 -6.95
N ASP A 190 8.23 -13.08 -6.28
CA ASP A 190 7.48 -13.83 -5.26
C ASP A 190 7.07 -12.90 -4.11
N ALA A 191 7.99 -12.05 -3.65
CA ALA A 191 7.69 -11.05 -2.62
C ALA A 191 6.67 -9.97 -3.07
N ILE A 192 6.52 -9.72 -4.37
CA ILE A 192 5.44 -8.88 -4.91
C ILE A 192 4.13 -9.65 -4.91
N ASP A 193 4.12 -10.92 -5.32
CA ASP A 193 2.92 -11.76 -5.33
C ASP A 193 2.35 -11.94 -3.92
N ASP A 194 3.20 -12.15 -2.91
CA ASP A 194 2.83 -12.17 -1.50
C ASP A 194 2.19 -10.84 -1.05
N LYS A 195 2.77 -9.71 -1.45
CA LYS A 195 2.23 -8.38 -1.10
C LYS A 195 0.87 -8.14 -1.77
N VAL A 196 0.71 -8.56 -3.03
CA VAL A 196 -0.57 -8.48 -3.76
C VAL A 196 -1.63 -9.33 -3.04
N ALA A 197 -1.31 -10.57 -2.68
CA ALA A 197 -2.23 -11.44 -1.94
C ALA A 197 -2.64 -10.82 -0.61
N ALA A 198 -1.69 -10.31 0.18
CA ALA A 198 -1.96 -9.65 1.45
C ALA A 198 -2.84 -8.39 1.29
N THR A 199 -2.62 -7.59 0.24
CA THR A 199 -3.46 -6.42 -0.07
C THR A 199 -4.88 -6.83 -0.45
N LYS A 200 -5.06 -7.84 -1.31
CA LYS A 200 -6.40 -8.37 -1.66
C LYS A 200 -7.16 -8.85 -0.43
N ASP A 201 -6.47 -9.55 0.47
CA ASP A 201 -7.05 -10.00 1.73
C ASP A 201 -7.52 -8.83 2.62
N LYS A 202 -6.74 -7.75 2.70
CA LYS A 202 -7.15 -6.53 3.42
C LYS A 202 -8.39 -5.90 2.78
N ILE A 203 -8.42 -5.74 1.46
CA ILE A 203 -9.57 -5.19 0.71
C ILE A 203 -10.83 -6.03 0.95
N ASN A 204 -10.72 -7.36 0.84
CA ASN A 204 -11.85 -8.26 1.01
C ASN A 204 -12.44 -8.21 2.42
N LYS A 205 -11.59 -8.05 3.44
CA LYS A 205 -11.99 -7.95 4.86
C LYS A 205 -12.57 -6.59 5.24
N ASP A 206 -12.36 -5.55 4.44
CA ASP A 206 -12.94 -4.24 4.69
C ASP A 206 -14.46 -4.27 4.42
N THR A 207 -15.27 -4.24 5.48
CA THR A 207 -16.73 -4.28 5.36
C THR A 207 -17.34 -2.95 4.98
N ALA A 208 -16.59 -1.84 5.09
CA ALA A 208 -17.07 -0.51 4.73
C ALA A 208 -17.05 -0.27 3.22
N LEU A 209 -16.22 -1.01 2.48
CA LEU A 209 -16.21 -1.00 1.02
C LEU A 209 -17.40 -1.77 0.44
N THR A 210 -17.94 -1.26 -0.67
CA THR A 210 -18.92 -1.99 -1.48
C THR A 210 -18.25 -3.11 -2.28
N THR A 211 -19.02 -4.07 -2.77
CA THR A 211 -18.52 -5.11 -3.68
C THR A 211 -17.86 -4.51 -4.93
N THR A 212 -18.42 -3.42 -5.46
CA THR A 212 -17.87 -2.70 -6.62
C THR A 212 -16.53 -2.02 -6.29
N ASP A 213 -16.42 -1.39 -5.13
CA ASP A 213 -15.16 -0.75 -4.70
C ASP A 213 -14.06 -1.80 -4.49
N LYS A 214 -14.40 -2.95 -3.86
CA LYS A 214 -13.47 -4.06 -3.67
C LYS A 214 -12.94 -4.58 -5.00
N ALA A 215 -13.82 -4.84 -5.97
CA ALA A 215 -13.42 -5.32 -7.29
C ALA A 215 -12.46 -4.35 -7.98
N THR A 216 -12.73 -3.04 -7.88
CA THR A 216 -11.89 -1.99 -8.45
C THR A 216 -10.52 -1.94 -7.78
N GLN A 217 -10.45 -1.97 -6.45
CA GLN A 217 -9.19 -1.94 -5.71
C GLN A 217 -8.35 -3.21 -5.92
N ILE A 218 -8.99 -4.39 -6.03
CA ILE A 218 -8.30 -5.66 -6.34
C ILE A 218 -7.65 -5.58 -7.72
N ALA A 219 -8.37 -5.10 -8.73
CA ALA A 219 -7.81 -4.92 -10.08
C ALA A 219 -6.63 -3.94 -10.08
N ASN A 220 -6.72 -2.86 -9.31
CA ASN A 220 -5.60 -1.91 -9.15
C ASN A 220 -4.38 -2.56 -8.48
N ALA A 221 -4.58 -3.37 -7.45
CA ALA A 221 -3.48 -4.08 -6.78
C ALA A 221 -2.81 -5.11 -7.70
N GLU A 222 -3.58 -5.83 -8.51
CA GLU A 222 -3.07 -6.76 -9.53
C GLU A 222 -2.26 -6.02 -10.61
N ALA A 223 -2.78 -4.90 -11.11
CA ALA A 223 -2.10 -4.08 -12.11
C ALA A 223 -0.78 -3.49 -11.56
N ALA A 224 -0.78 -2.99 -10.32
CA ALA A 224 0.42 -2.50 -9.66
C ALA A 224 1.46 -3.62 -9.45
N GLY A 225 1.00 -4.83 -9.08
CA GLY A 225 1.86 -6.00 -8.95
C GLY A 225 2.49 -6.42 -10.28
N ALA A 226 1.70 -6.47 -11.36
CA ALA A 226 2.21 -6.77 -12.70
C ALA A 226 3.26 -5.73 -13.15
N ALA A 227 2.97 -4.44 -13.01
CA ALA A 227 3.90 -3.37 -13.35
C ALA A 227 5.21 -3.43 -12.54
N ALA A 228 5.13 -3.82 -11.26
CA ALA A 228 6.32 -4.05 -10.44
C ALA A 228 7.16 -5.23 -10.96
N LYS A 229 6.52 -6.35 -11.32
CA LYS A 229 7.20 -7.53 -11.88
C LYS A 229 7.84 -7.24 -13.24
N ASP A 230 7.25 -6.37 -14.05
CA ASP A 230 7.85 -5.90 -15.31
C ASP A 230 9.12 -5.08 -15.05
N LYS A 231 9.08 -4.14 -14.09
CA LYS A 231 10.28 -3.37 -13.67
C LYS A 231 11.38 -4.28 -13.13
N ILE A 232 11.04 -5.28 -12.31
CA ILE A 232 12.00 -6.28 -11.81
C ILE A 232 12.61 -7.09 -12.95
N THR A 233 11.81 -7.47 -13.95
CA THR A 233 12.30 -8.20 -15.14
C THR A 233 13.29 -7.36 -15.94
N ALA A 234 12.99 -6.08 -16.12
CA ALA A 234 13.82 -5.12 -16.84
C ALA A 234 15.10 -4.70 -16.10
N ALA A 235 15.17 -4.89 -14.79
CA ALA A 235 16.36 -4.57 -13.99
C ALA A 235 17.59 -5.33 -14.48
N THR A 236 18.73 -4.65 -14.53
CA THR A 236 20.02 -5.20 -14.99
C THR A 236 21.03 -5.38 -13.87
N THR A 237 20.71 -4.87 -12.67
CA THR A 237 21.55 -4.93 -11.48
C THR A 237 20.75 -5.32 -10.24
N GLY A 238 21.42 -5.81 -9.21
CA GLY A 238 20.80 -6.14 -7.92
C GLY A 238 20.21 -4.93 -7.21
N GLU A 239 20.81 -3.76 -7.39
CA GLU A 239 20.30 -2.49 -6.86
C GLU A 239 18.98 -2.08 -7.53
N GLU A 240 18.91 -2.16 -8.87
CA GLU A 240 17.66 -1.91 -9.60
C GLU A 240 16.54 -2.89 -9.20
N VAL A 241 16.87 -4.16 -8.97
CA VAL A 241 15.90 -5.15 -8.44
C VAL A 241 15.39 -4.73 -7.06
N ALA A 242 16.29 -4.34 -6.15
CA ALA A 242 15.93 -3.89 -4.80
C ALA A 242 15.02 -2.65 -4.82
N GLN A 243 15.34 -1.67 -5.67
CA GLN A 243 14.54 -0.46 -5.85
C GLN A 243 13.16 -0.77 -6.46
N ALA A 244 13.11 -1.60 -7.51
CA ALA A 244 11.87 -2.00 -8.15
C ALA A 244 10.95 -2.78 -7.18
N LEU A 245 11.53 -3.66 -6.36
CA LEU A 245 10.82 -4.38 -5.30
C LEU A 245 10.23 -3.42 -4.25
N ALA A 246 11.03 -2.49 -3.74
CA ALA A 246 10.60 -1.54 -2.73
C ALA A 246 9.48 -0.62 -3.24
N ALA A 247 9.65 -0.06 -4.45
CA ALA A 247 8.63 0.75 -5.11
C ALA A 247 7.37 -0.06 -5.39
N GLY A 248 7.51 -1.27 -5.94
CA GLY A 248 6.40 -2.16 -6.26
C GLY A 248 5.56 -2.54 -5.03
N LYS A 249 6.21 -2.87 -3.91
CA LYS A 249 5.50 -3.15 -2.65
C LYS A 249 4.67 -1.95 -2.17
N LYS A 250 5.20 -0.74 -2.33
CA LYS A 250 4.51 0.51 -1.98
C LYS A 250 3.33 0.78 -2.91
N ASP A 251 3.51 0.59 -4.21
CA ASP A 251 2.45 0.79 -5.20
C ASP A 251 1.27 -0.18 -4.96
N VAL A 252 1.59 -1.46 -4.70
CA VAL A 252 0.58 -2.48 -4.34
C VAL A 252 -0.10 -2.17 -3.01
N GLU A 253 0.61 -1.62 -2.03
CA GLU A 253 -0.01 -1.21 -0.75
C GLU A 253 -0.99 -0.04 -0.93
N ASN A 254 -0.62 0.94 -1.76
CA ASN A 254 -1.44 2.12 -2.04
C ASN A 254 -2.71 1.82 -2.84
N ALA A 255 -2.81 0.64 -3.47
CA ALA A 255 -4.03 0.22 -4.14
C ALA A 255 -5.20 -0.03 -3.16
N TYR A 256 -4.90 -0.27 -1.87
CA TYR A 256 -5.92 -0.34 -0.83
C TYR A 256 -6.24 1.04 -0.27
N ILE A 257 -7.50 1.44 -0.41
CA ILE A 257 -8.08 2.64 0.17
C ILE A 257 -9.19 2.18 1.11
N SER A 258 -8.97 2.37 2.41
CA SER A 258 -9.93 1.94 3.44
C SER A 258 -11.29 2.63 3.27
N GLY A 259 -12.36 1.86 3.39
CA GLY A 259 -13.72 2.40 3.43
C GLY A 259 -14.01 3.13 4.74
N ASN A 260 -14.98 4.05 4.70
CA ASN A 260 -15.52 4.71 5.89
C ASN A 260 -17.04 4.58 5.92
N ILE A 261 -17.51 3.64 6.75
CA ILE A 261 -18.95 3.33 6.85
C ILE A 261 -19.76 4.51 7.39
N SER A 262 -19.17 5.34 8.25
CA SER A 262 -19.84 6.51 8.83
C SER A 262 -20.09 7.58 7.77
N ASP A 263 -19.10 7.84 6.92
CA ASP A 263 -19.23 8.81 5.81
C ASP A 263 -20.23 8.30 4.76
N ALA A 264 -20.20 7.00 4.44
CA ALA A 264 -21.16 6.39 3.53
C ALA A 264 -22.61 6.53 4.05
N LYS A 265 -22.83 6.28 5.35
CA LYS A 265 -24.14 6.48 5.99
C LYS A 265 -24.58 7.95 5.99
N LEU A 266 -23.67 8.87 6.30
CA LEU A 266 -23.96 10.29 6.32
C LEU A 266 -24.40 10.78 4.92
N LYS A 267 -23.64 10.40 3.89
CA LYS A 267 -23.97 10.72 2.50
C LYS A 267 -25.32 10.11 2.10
N ALA A 268 -25.55 8.84 2.39
CA ALA A 268 -26.81 8.16 2.06
C ALA A 268 -28.03 8.82 2.77
N ASN A 269 -27.87 9.25 4.02
CA ASN A 269 -28.92 9.97 4.73
C ASN A 269 -29.24 11.33 4.08
N GLY A 270 -28.23 12.06 3.61
CA GLY A 270 -28.43 13.30 2.85
C GLY A 270 -29.13 13.05 1.51
N ASP A 271 -28.73 12.00 0.79
CA ASP A 271 -29.36 11.61 -0.48
C ASP A 271 -30.86 11.20 -0.29
N ILE A 272 -31.24 10.70 0.90
CA ILE A 272 -32.65 10.46 1.28
C ILE A 272 -33.39 11.77 1.60
N ASP A 273 -32.75 12.71 2.29
CA ASP A 273 -33.34 14.04 2.54
C ASP A 273 -33.68 14.75 1.23
N ASP A 274 -32.78 14.68 0.25
CA ASP A 274 -32.98 15.23 -1.09
C ASP A 274 -34.17 14.54 -1.79
N ALA A 275 -34.28 13.22 -1.70
CA ALA A 275 -35.40 12.46 -2.28
C ALA A 275 -36.74 12.83 -1.64
N VAL A 276 -36.78 13.01 -0.31
CA VAL A 276 -37.98 13.46 0.42
C VAL A 276 -38.36 14.88 -0.01
N ALA A 277 -37.38 15.80 -0.08
CA ALA A 277 -37.61 17.17 -0.51
C ALA A 277 -38.16 17.23 -1.96
N ALA A 278 -37.56 16.47 -2.87
CA ALA A 278 -38.03 16.38 -4.26
C ALA A 278 -39.46 15.83 -4.37
N THR A 279 -39.78 14.78 -3.60
CA THR A 279 -41.12 14.18 -3.57
C THR A 279 -42.17 15.16 -3.03
N LYS A 280 -41.87 15.87 -1.94
CA LYS A 280 -42.74 16.94 -1.41
C LYS A 280 -42.97 18.07 -2.42
N ALA A 281 -41.93 18.47 -3.15
CA ALA A 281 -42.08 19.48 -4.19
C ALA A 281 -43.02 19.01 -5.30
N LYS A 282 -42.89 17.75 -5.73
CA LYS A 282 -43.78 17.11 -6.72
C LYS A 282 -45.24 17.07 -6.25
N ILE A 283 -45.47 16.62 -5.00
CA ILE A 283 -46.81 16.61 -4.37
C ILE A 283 -47.42 18.02 -4.33
N ASN A 284 -46.65 19.02 -3.93
CA ASN A 284 -47.15 20.40 -3.81
C ASN A 284 -47.48 21.03 -5.17
N ALA A 285 -46.69 20.72 -6.19
CA ALA A 285 -46.89 21.21 -7.55
C ALA A 285 -48.12 20.59 -8.25
N ASP A 286 -48.64 19.47 -7.77
CA ASP A 286 -49.82 18.82 -8.34
C ASP A 286 -51.08 19.68 -8.12
N LYS A 287 -51.60 20.32 -9.17
CA LYS A 287 -52.80 21.19 -9.08
C LYS A 287 -54.11 20.41 -8.89
N HIS A 288 -54.11 19.10 -9.11
CA HIS A 288 -55.31 18.26 -9.08
C HIS A 288 -55.43 17.47 -7.78
N LEU A 289 -54.40 17.51 -6.94
CA LEU A 289 -54.42 16.87 -5.63
C LEU A 289 -55.05 17.79 -4.56
N PRO A 290 -56.11 17.35 -3.85
CA PRO A 290 -56.75 18.15 -2.81
C PRO A 290 -55.80 18.38 -1.63
N ALA A 291 -56.01 19.48 -0.89
CA ALA A 291 -55.14 19.86 0.23
C ALA A 291 -54.98 18.74 1.28
N ALA A 292 -56.06 18.01 1.60
CA ALA A 292 -56.01 16.89 2.54
C ALA A 292 -55.13 15.72 2.04
N LYS A 293 -55.20 15.38 0.74
CA LYS A 293 -54.36 14.34 0.14
C LYS A 293 -52.91 14.78 0.02
N LYS A 294 -52.64 16.05 -0.32
CA LYS A 294 -51.28 16.62 -0.28
C LYS A 294 -50.66 16.45 1.10
N ALA A 295 -51.37 16.86 2.16
CA ALA A 295 -50.90 16.73 3.53
C ALA A 295 -50.61 15.26 3.89
N ALA A 296 -51.48 14.33 3.52
CA ALA A 296 -51.29 12.89 3.77
C ALA A 296 -50.06 12.32 3.03
N GLN A 297 -49.89 12.64 1.75
CA GLN A 297 -48.73 12.17 0.96
C GLN A 297 -47.41 12.78 1.43
N ILE A 298 -47.41 14.05 1.86
CA ILE A 298 -46.22 14.70 2.46
C ILE A 298 -45.80 13.97 3.73
N ALA A 299 -46.76 13.66 4.61
CA ALA A 299 -46.50 12.91 5.83
C ALA A 299 -46.01 11.48 5.55
N ASP A 300 -46.57 10.81 4.53
CA ASP A 300 -46.10 9.49 4.08
C ASP A 300 -44.66 9.55 3.56
N ALA A 301 -44.31 10.55 2.72
CA ALA A 301 -42.95 10.75 2.22
C ALA A 301 -41.94 10.96 3.36
N GLU A 302 -42.29 11.75 4.38
CA GLU A 302 -41.46 11.94 5.58
C GLU A 302 -41.28 10.64 6.36
N SER A 303 -42.37 9.89 6.56
CA SER A 303 -42.38 8.61 7.27
C SER A 303 -41.47 7.58 6.57
N ARG A 304 -41.59 7.44 5.24
CA ARG A 304 -40.74 6.56 4.44
C ARG A 304 -39.28 6.99 4.45
N GLY A 305 -39.02 8.30 4.40
CA GLY A 305 -37.67 8.85 4.55
C GLY A 305 -37.04 8.48 5.89
N ALA A 306 -37.78 8.63 7.00
CA ALA A 306 -37.31 8.25 8.32
C ALA A 306 -37.06 6.73 8.45
N ALA A 307 -37.92 5.91 7.85
CA ALA A 307 -37.74 4.46 7.80
C ALA A 307 -36.48 4.06 6.99
N ALA A 308 -36.24 4.71 5.84
CA ALA A 308 -35.03 4.51 5.04
C ALA A 308 -33.76 4.87 5.81
N LYS A 309 -33.74 6.03 6.49
CA LYS A 309 -32.62 6.45 7.35
C LYS A 309 -32.35 5.49 8.52
N SER A 310 -33.40 4.89 9.06
CA SER A 310 -33.26 3.86 10.10
C SER A 310 -32.60 2.59 9.56
N LYS A 311 -32.96 2.15 8.35
CA LYS A 311 -32.29 1.03 7.65
C LYS A 311 -30.82 1.35 7.35
N ILE A 312 -30.51 2.56 6.88
CA ILE A 312 -29.13 3.02 6.64
C ILE A 312 -28.32 3.03 7.94
N THR A 313 -28.90 3.53 9.04
CA THR A 313 -28.25 3.52 10.36
C THR A 313 -27.91 2.10 10.82
N ALA A 314 -28.82 1.14 10.59
CA ALA A 314 -28.66 -0.26 10.97
C ALA A 314 -27.68 -1.04 10.09
N ALA A 315 -27.39 -0.59 8.87
CA ALA A 315 -26.45 -1.24 7.96
C ALA A 315 -25.05 -1.37 8.58
N THR A 316 -24.41 -2.51 8.41
CA THR A 316 -23.07 -2.81 8.95
C THR A 316 -22.00 -2.85 7.86
N THR A 317 -22.42 -2.93 6.60
CA THR A 317 -21.54 -2.98 5.43
C THR A 317 -21.85 -1.88 4.41
N GLY A 318 -20.88 -1.56 3.55
CA GLY A 318 -21.08 -0.60 2.46
C GLY A 318 -22.20 -1.02 1.49
N ASP A 319 -22.31 -2.32 1.19
CA ASP A 319 -23.36 -2.85 0.32
C ASP A 319 -24.76 -2.74 0.94
N GLU A 320 -24.90 -2.98 2.25
CA GLU A 320 -26.16 -2.78 2.96
C GLU A 320 -26.59 -1.31 2.96
N VAL A 321 -25.64 -0.37 3.10
CA VAL A 321 -25.92 1.08 2.97
C VAL A 321 -26.41 1.40 1.56
N ALA A 322 -25.72 0.90 0.53
CA ALA A 322 -26.10 1.14 -0.86
C ALA A 322 -27.50 0.57 -1.19
N GLN A 323 -27.82 -0.63 -0.71
CA GLN A 323 -29.13 -1.25 -0.88
C GLN A 323 -30.23 -0.49 -0.14
N ALA A 324 -29.98 -0.10 1.12
CA ALA A 324 -30.93 0.67 1.92
C ALA A 324 -31.22 2.04 1.30
N LEU A 325 -30.19 2.70 0.75
CA LEU A 325 -30.34 3.95 0.01
C LEU A 325 -31.21 3.77 -1.25
N ALA A 326 -30.89 2.78 -2.10
CA ALA A 326 -31.63 2.54 -3.33
C ALA A 326 -33.10 2.21 -3.06
N ALA A 327 -33.36 1.28 -2.14
CA ALA A 327 -34.71 0.93 -1.74
C ALA A 327 -35.44 2.13 -1.11
N GLY A 328 -34.75 2.89 -0.24
CA GLY A 328 -35.31 4.06 0.41
C GLY A 328 -35.73 5.17 -0.55
N LYS A 329 -34.91 5.46 -1.57
CA LYS A 329 -35.28 6.44 -2.61
C LYS A 329 -36.53 6.02 -3.36
N THR A 330 -36.59 4.78 -3.84
CA THR A 330 -37.79 4.24 -4.51
C THR A 330 -39.02 4.30 -3.60
N ASP A 331 -38.88 3.94 -2.32
CA ASP A 331 -40.01 3.93 -1.40
C ASP A 331 -40.54 5.36 -1.15
N VAL A 332 -39.64 6.33 -0.96
CA VAL A 332 -39.99 7.75 -0.82
C VAL A 332 -40.68 8.28 -2.08
N GLU A 333 -40.14 8.00 -3.27
CA GLU A 333 -40.74 8.43 -4.54
C GLU A 333 -42.17 7.88 -4.72
N ASN A 334 -42.43 6.65 -4.23
CA ASN A 334 -43.75 6.02 -4.27
C ASN A 334 -44.79 6.65 -3.32
N ALA A 335 -44.40 7.57 -2.44
CA ALA A 335 -45.36 8.32 -1.61
C ALA A 335 -46.18 9.31 -2.43
N TYR A 336 -45.67 9.75 -3.60
CA TYR A 336 -46.42 10.59 -4.51
C TYR A 336 -47.36 9.75 -5.38
N VAL A 337 -48.65 10.11 -5.33
CA VAL A 337 -49.69 9.55 -6.19
C VAL A 337 -50.44 10.73 -6.81
N ASP A 338 -50.52 10.76 -8.14
CA ASP A 338 -51.14 11.84 -8.91
C ASP A 338 -52.59 12.11 -8.46
N GLY A 339 -53.00 13.38 -8.51
CA GLY A 339 -54.40 13.77 -8.37
C GLY A 339 -55.28 13.12 -9.42
N THR A 340 -56.53 12.82 -9.07
CA THR A 340 -57.50 12.18 -9.97
C THR A 340 -58.55 13.17 -10.47
N VAL A 341 -59.23 12.85 -11.57
CA VAL A 341 -60.37 13.66 -12.05
C VAL A 341 -61.45 13.80 -10.96
N ASP A 342 -61.71 12.75 -10.18
CA ASP A 342 -62.67 12.78 -9.08
C ASP A 342 -62.24 13.74 -7.96
N ASP A 343 -60.94 13.82 -7.67
CA ASP A 343 -60.40 14.80 -6.73
C ASP A 343 -60.61 16.24 -7.19
N ALA A 344 -60.35 16.49 -8.49
CA ALA A 344 -60.57 17.79 -9.11
C ALA A 344 -62.06 18.16 -9.09
N LYS A 345 -62.96 17.20 -9.39
CA LYS A 345 -64.41 17.39 -9.30
C LYS A 345 -64.84 17.80 -7.91
N GLN A 346 -64.39 17.08 -6.87
CA GLN A 346 -64.77 17.40 -5.50
C GLN A 346 -64.31 18.81 -5.11
N THR A 347 -63.05 19.15 -5.43
CA THR A 347 -62.49 20.49 -5.15
C THR A 347 -63.28 21.59 -5.87
N ALA A 348 -63.65 21.36 -7.14
CA ALA A 348 -64.47 22.29 -7.91
C ALA A 348 -65.87 22.48 -7.31
N LYS A 349 -66.52 21.40 -6.85
CA LYS A 349 -67.83 21.50 -6.18
C LYS A 349 -67.77 22.29 -4.87
N ASP A 350 -66.73 22.09 -4.07
CA ASP A 350 -66.53 22.85 -2.83
C ASP A 350 -66.32 24.34 -3.12
N ALA A 351 -65.61 24.67 -4.21
CA ALA A 351 -65.43 26.04 -4.67
C ALA A 351 -66.74 26.66 -5.20
N ILE A 352 -67.61 25.86 -5.83
CA ILE A 352 -68.96 26.27 -6.23
C ILE A 352 -69.83 26.54 -4.98
N ASP A 353 -69.79 25.69 -3.97
CA ASP A 353 -70.52 25.92 -2.71
C ASP A 353 -70.10 27.21 -2.01
N THR A 354 -68.80 27.48 -2.00
CA THR A 354 -68.24 28.73 -1.50
C THR A 354 -68.77 29.91 -2.32
N ALA A 355 -68.70 29.86 -3.65
CA ALA A 355 -69.20 30.93 -4.52
C ALA A 355 -70.70 31.20 -4.33
N VAL A 356 -71.52 30.15 -4.17
CA VAL A 356 -72.95 30.28 -3.87
C VAL A 356 -73.16 30.96 -2.51
N THR A 357 -72.39 30.57 -1.50
CA THR A 357 -72.47 31.16 -0.16
C THR A 357 -72.09 32.64 -0.18
N ASP A 358 -71.01 33.00 -0.86
CA ASP A 358 -70.57 34.38 -1.01
C ASP A 358 -71.60 35.23 -1.75
N CYS A 359 -72.16 34.71 -2.85
CA CYS A 359 -73.20 35.39 -3.61
C CYS A 359 -74.47 35.62 -2.76
N LYS A 360 -74.90 34.63 -1.97
CA LYS A 360 -76.01 34.80 -1.01
C LYS A 360 -75.71 35.89 0.02
N ASN A 361 -74.49 35.93 0.56
CA ASN A 361 -74.09 36.95 1.50
C ASN A 361 -74.14 38.36 0.87
N LEU A 362 -73.65 38.51 -0.36
CA LEU A 362 -73.76 39.75 -1.14
C LEU A 362 -75.22 40.19 -1.32
N ILE A 363 -76.08 39.30 -1.82
CA ILE A 363 -77.51 39.57 -2.03
C ILE A 363 -78.19 39.98 -0.71
N SER A 364 -77.91 39.27 0.38
CA SER A 364 -78.53 39.54 1.67
C SER A 364 -78.13 40.90 2.25
N SER A 365 -76.86 41.29 2.03
CA SER A 365 -76.26 42.53 2.55
C SER A 365 -76.60 43.75 1.70
N ASP A 366 -77.08 43.57 0.47
CA ASP A 366 -77.51 44.66 -0.39
C ASP A 366 -78.76 45.35 0.21
N SER A 367 -78.60 46.60 0.66
CA SER A 367 -79.69 47.38 1.27
C SER A 367 -80.70 47.92 0.26
N ASP A 368 -80.33 47.93 -1.02
CA ASP A 368 -81.10 48.56 -2.09
C ASP A 368 -81.98 47.53 -2.82
N LEU A 369 -81.90 46.26 -2.43
CA LEU A 369 -82.80 45.19 -2.87
C LEU A 369 -83.98 45.01 -1.90
N ASP A 370 -85.19 44.95 -2.46
CA ASP A 370 -86.39 44.53 -1.74
C ASP A 370 -86.38 43.01 -1.44
N SER A 371 -87.31 42.57 -0.58
CA SER A 371 -87.41 41.17 -0.16
C SER A 371 -87.71 40.16 -1.29
N GLY A 372 -88.49 40.56 -2.30
CA GLY A 372 -88.83 39.71 -3.44
C GLY A 372 -87.65 39.56 -4.42
N SER A 373 -86.94 40.65 -4.66
CA SER A 373 -85.70 40.68 -5.44
C SER A 373 -84.61 39.82 -4.77
N LYS A 374 -84.42 39.96 -3.45
CA LYS A 374 -83.49 39.10 -2.68
C LYS A 374 -83.84 37.62 -2.79
N ALA A 375 -85.12 37.26 -2.67
CA ALA A 375 -85.57 35.88 -2.78
C ALA A 375 -85.31 35.31 -4.19
N THR A 376 -85.61 36.09 -5.23
CA THR A 376 -85.42 35.69 -6.64
C THR A 376 -83.94 35.49 -6.97
N GLN A 377 -83.08 36.44 -6.63
CA GLN A 377 -81.63 36.34 -6.87
C GLN A 377 -81.00 35.19 -6.06
N THR A 378 -81.45 34.98 -4.82
CA THR A 378 -80.99 33.84 -4.01
C THR A 378 -81.33 32.50 -4.65
N ALA A 379 -82.55 32.35 -5.18
CA ALA A 379 -82.97 31.15 -5.88
C ALA A 379 -82.16 30.93 -7.17
N ALA A 380 -81.90 32.01 -7.92
CA ALA A 380 -81.07 31.97 -9.13
C ALA A 380 -79.62 31.54 -8.81
N ALA A 381 -79.01 32.05 -7.75
CA ALA A 381 -77.67 31.67 -7.32
C ALA A 381 -77.58 30.18 -6.94
N VAL A 382 -78.59 29.66 -6.22
CA VAL A 382 -78.68 28.22 -5.88
C VAL A 382 -78.86 27.35 -7.13
N ALA A 383 -79.71 27.78 -8.07
CA ALA A 383 -79.95 27.06 -9.31
C ALA A 383 -78.68 27.00 -10.18
N ALA A 384 -77.97 28.12 -10.32
CA ALA A 384 -76.70 28.20 -11.03
C ALA A 384 -75.63 27.30 -10.40
N GLY A 385 -75.51 27.30 -9.06
CA GLY A 385 -74.62 26.39 -8.36
C GLY A 385 -74.96 24.91 -8.55
N THR A 386 -76.25 24.57 -8.59
CA THR A 386 -76.70 23.19 -8.85
C THR A 386 -76.35 22.75 -10.27
N ALA A 387 -76.59 23.61 -11.27
CA ALA A 387 -76.23 23.34 -12.66
C ALA A 387 -74.70 23.14 -12.81
N ALA A 388 -73.90 24.04 -12.22
CA ALA A 388 -72.44 23.94 -12.25
C ALA A 388 -71.93 22.62 -11.64
N LYS A 389 -72.51 22.16 -10.53
CA LYS A 389 -72.15 20.87 -9.94
C LYS A 389 -72.48 19.68 -10.84
N ASN A 390 -73.62 19.72 -11.55
CA ASN A 390 -73.99 18.67 -12.51
C ASN A 390 -73.04 18.64 -13.71
N ASP A 391 -72.61 19.80 -14.20
CA ASP A 391 -71.62 19.91 -15.28
C ASP A 391 -70.25 19.37 -14.82
N ILE A 392 -69.82 19.72 -13.59
CA ILE A 392 -68.62 19.14 -12.97
C ILE A 392 -68.75 17.62 -12.82
N ASP A 393 -69.90 17.10 -12.39
CA ASP A 393 -70.13 15.66 -12.29
C ASP A 393 -70.00 14.94 -13.63
N SER A 394 -70.45 15.58 -14.70
CA SER A 394 -70.43 15.06 -16.06
C SER A 394 -69.05 15.15 -16.73
N ALA A 395 -68.14 15.97 -16.22
CA ALA A 395 -66.79 16.12 -16.75
C ALA A 395 -66.01 14.79 -16.72
N THR A 396 -65.18 14.55 -17.73
CA THR A 396 -64.37 13.33 -17.86
C THR A 396 -62.86 13.60 -17.87
N SER A 397 -62.47 14.87 -17.88
CA SER A 397 -61.08 15.35 -17.89
C SER A 397 -60.90 16.52 -16.92
N PHE A 398 -59.64 16.84 -16.59
CA PHE A 398 -59.31 17.99 -15.76
C PHE A 398 -59.74 19.31 -16.40
N GLU A 399 -59.56 19.43 -17.71
CA GLU A 399 -59.91 20.60 -18.50
C GLU A 399 -61.43 20.85 -18.47
N GLU A 400 -62.23 19.79 -18.57
CA GLU A 400 -63.70 19.90 -18.47
C GLU A 400 -64.15 20.30 -17.05
N VAL A 401 -63.47 19.80 -16.00
CA VAL A 401 -63.73 20.22 -14.61
C VAL A 401 -63.38 21.70 -14.41
N ASP A 402 -62.20 22.12 -14.85
CA ASP A 402 -61.73 23.52 -14.76
C ASP A 402 -62.70 24.46 -15.49
N LYS A 403 -63.16 24.06 -16.69
CA LYS A 403 -64.15 24.82 -17.47
C LYS A 403 -65.50 24.91 -16.76
N ALA A 404 -66.05 23.80 -16.29
CA ALA A 404 -67.34 23.79 -15.60
C ALA A 404 -67.32 24.62 -14.31
N LEU A 405 -66.18 24.64 -13.61
CA LEU A 405 -65.95 25.50 -12.45
C LEU A 405 -65.97 26.99 -12.81
N GLU A 406 -65.24 27.40 -13.86
CA GLU A 406 -65.21 28.80 -14.32
C GLU A 406 -66.59 29.27 -14.79
N ASP A 407 -67.24 28.49 -15.67
CA ASP A 407 -68.58 28.81 -16.19
C ASP A 407 -69.60 28.88 -15.04
N GLY A 408 -69.52 27.94 -14.09
CA GLY A 408 -70.38 27.92 -12.91
C GLY A 408 -70.20 29.13 -12.00
N LYS A 409 -68.94 29.51 -11.69
CA LYS A 409 -68.66 30.73 -10.91
C LYS A 409 -69.17 31.98 -11.61
N ALA A 410 -69.03 32.07 -12.93
CA ALA A 410 -69.53 33.20 -13.72
C ALA A 410 -71.06 33.28 -13.66
N ALA A 411 -71.76 32.14 -13.79
CA ALA A 411 -73.21 32.07 -13.69
C ALA A 411 -73.73 32.44 -12.29
N ILE A 412 -73.06 31.97 -11.23
CA ILE A 412 -73.39 32.33 -9.84
C ILE A 412 -73.19 33.83 -9.59
N ALA A 413 -72.09 34.40 -10.09
CA ALA A 413 -71.83 35.84 -9.96
C ALA A 413 -72.90 36.67 -10.69
N ALA A 414 -73.34 36.22 -11.87
CA ALA A 414 -74.39 36.88 -12.65
C ALA A 414 -75.79 36.83 -12.00
N ALA A 415 -76.01 35.93 -11.02
CA ALA A 415 -77.26 35.87 -10.28
C ALA A 415 -77.46 37.06 -9.34
N TYR A 416 -76.38 37.70 -8.88
CA TYR A 416 -76.44 38.93 -8.12
C TYR A 416 -76.53 40.13 -9.05
N GLN A 417 -77.57 40.94 -8.87
CA GLN A 417 -77.76 42.21 -9.56
C GLN A 417 -77.98 43.28 -8.48
N SER A 418 -77.07 44.25 -8.38
CA SER A 418 -77.13 45.27 -7.35
C SER A 418 -78.46 46.00 -7.35
N GLY A 419 -79.00 46.25 -6.16
CA GLY A 419 -80.18 47.09 -6.00
C GLY A 419 -79.99 48.46 -6.64
N ASN A 420 -81.03 48.95 -7.30
CA ASN A 420 -81.05 50.31 -7.82
C ASN A 420 -81.77 51.18 -6.80
N LEU A 421 -81.00 51.95 -6.04
CA LEU A 421 -81.50 52.85 -5.00
C LEU A 421 -82.59 53.81 -5.51
N ASP A 422 -82.52 54.26 -6.76
CA ASP A 422 -83.51 55.15 -7.34
C ASP A 422 -84.84 54.42 -7.60
N ASN A 423 -84.78 53.16 -8.04
CA ASN A 423 -85.96 52.31 -8.18
C ASN A 423 -86.55 51.92 -6.81
N ALA A 424 -85.70 51.65 -5.82
CA ALA A 424 -86.13 51.35 -4.46
C ALA A 424 -86.85 52.55 -3.83
N LYS A 425 -86.30 53.77 -3.99
CA LYS A 425 -86.94 55.03 -3.58
C LYS A 425 -88.25 55.27 -4.31
N ALA A 426 -88.31 55.01 -5.62
CA ALA A 426 -89.52 55.19 -6.42
C ALA A 426 -90.64 54.23 -5.97
N THR A 427 -90.30 52.97 -5.68
CA THR A 427 -91.25 51.96 -5.20
C THR A 427 -91.76 52.29 -3.80
N ALA A 428 -90.85 52.59 -2.87
CA ALA A 428 -91.23 53.00 -1.52
C ALA A 428 -92.11 54.26 -1.52
N LYS A 429 -91.80 55.22 -2.40
CA LYS A 429 -92.66 56.38 -2.62
C LYS A 429 -94.05 55.98 -3.16
N GLY A 430 -94.11 55.07 -4.13
CA GLY A 430 -95.37 54.56 -4.66
C GLY A 430 -96.22 53.84 -3.61
N ASP A 431 -95.61 53.02 -2.77
CA ASP A 431 -96.31 52.31 -1.68
C ASP A 431 -96.83 53.27 -0.61
N ILE A 432 -96.03 54.27 -0.24
CA ILE A 432 -96.47 55.36 0.66
C ILE A 432 -97.62 56.13 0.03
N ASP A 433 -97.51 56.51 -1.25
CA ASP A 433 -98.55 57.25 -1.95
C ASP A 433 -99.86 56.42 -2.04
N ALA A 434 -99.76 55.11 -2.28
CA ALA A 434 -100.91 54.19 -2.30
C ALA A 434 -101.55 54.01 -0.92
N GLU A 435 -100.74 53.89 0.13
CA GLU A 435 -101.23 53.76 1.51
C GLU A 435 -101.85 55.07 2.00
N VAL A 436 -101.26 56.22 1.65
CA VAL A 436 -101.85 57.55 1.88
C VAL A 436 -103.22 57.65 1.19
N ALA A 437 -103.33 57.23 -0.07
CA ALA A 437 -104.60 57.24 -0.79
C ALA A 437 -105.65 56.33 -0.13
N ARG A 438 -105.24 55.14 0.34
CA ARG A 438 -106.10 54.20 1.07
C ARG A 438 -106.61 54.80 2.38
N VAL A 439 -105.72 55.42 3.17
CA VAL A 439 -106.08 56.07 4.45
C VAL A 439 -106.97 57.28 4.23
N GLN A 440 -106.68 58.12 3.24
CA GLN A 440 -107.54 59.27 2.91
C GLN A 440 -108.95 58.80 2.54
N GLY A 441 -109.07 57.76 1.71
CA GLY A 441 -110.36 57.18 1.37
C GLY A 441 -111.13 56.60 2.58
N LEU A 442 -110.43 56.13 3.62
CA LEU A 442 -111.05 55.70 4.88
C LEU A 442 -111.49 56.88 5.75
N ILE A 443 -110.70 57.95 5.82
CA ILE A 443 -111.06 59.18 6.56
C ILE A 443 -112.30 59.83 5.93
N ASP A 444 -112.33 59.93 4.60
CA ASP A 444 -113.46 60.54 3.88
C ASP A 444 -114.76 59.71 4.02
N ALA A 445 -114.66 58.44 4.43
CA ALA A 445 -115.77 57.53 4.66
C ALA A 445 -116.19 57.40 6.14
N ASP A 446 -115.49 58.08 7.07
CA ASP A 446 -115.85 58.12 8.49
C ASP A 446 -116.93 59.20 8.74
N PRO A 447 -118.16 58.85 9.20
CA PRO A 447 -119.36 59.72 9.18
C PRO A 447 -119.33 61.01 10.01
#